data_AF-A0A2E7BKB0-F1
#
_entry.id   AF-A0A2E7BKB0-F1
#
_cell.length_a   1.000
_cell.length_b   1.000
_cell.length_c   1.000
_cell.angle_alpha   90.00
_cell.angle_beta   90.00
_cell.angle_gamma   90.00
#
_symmetry.space_group_name_H-M   'P 1'
#
loop_
_entity.id
_entity.type
_entity.pdbx_description
1 polymer ?
#
loop_
_entity_poly.entity_id
_entity_poly.type
_entity_poly.pdbx_seq_one_letter_code
_entity_poly.pdbx_strand_id
1 'polypeptide(L)'
;MERLSGINKSMELFMEDLFGSLKWHCGHITRRLREDLQLTQAQLAKLSGIPLSALQRLEDSGDGSLSVLDSVSAQLRTSTPAILEYVRLINVRMSQYET
;
A
#
# COMPACT_ATOMS: atom_id res chain seq x y z
N MET A 1 -27.43 -33.13 -4.72
CA MET A 1 -26.08 -32.66 -5.08
C MET A 1 -26.04 -31.12 -5.22
N GLU A 2 -26.64 -30.35 -4.31
CA GLU A 2 -26.73 -28.87 -4.43
C GLU A 2 -25.85 -28.09 -3.44
N ARG A 3 -25.28 -28.72 -2.40
CA ARG A 3 -24.46 -28.00 -1.40
C ARG A 3 -23.06 -27.63 -1.91
N LEU A 4 -22.51 -28.38 -2.86
CA LEU A 4 -21.16 -28.13 -3.40
C LEU A 4 -21.11 -26.94 -4.36
N SER A 5 -22.23 -26.59 -5.02
CA SER A 5 -22.28 -25.41 -5.91
C SER A 5 -22.38 -24.09 -5.13
N GLY A 6 -23.04 -24.08 -3.98
CA GLY A 6 -23.14 -22.89 -3.12
C GLY A 6 -21.83 -22.50 -2.44
N ILE A 7 -21.03 -23.48 -2.00
CA ILE A 7 -19.71 -23.25 -1.38
C ILE A 7 -18.73 -22.66 -2.40
N ASN A 8 -18.72 -23.19 -3.64
CA ASN A 8 -17.87 -22.67 -4.71
C ASN A 8 -18.22 -21.21 -5.07
N LYS A 9 -19.51 -20.87 -5.12
CA LYS A 9 -19.96 -19.52 -5.43
C LYS A 9 -19.63 -18.50 -4.34
N SER A 10 -19.73 -18.88 -3.06
CA SER A 10 -19.28 -18.00 -1.96
C SER A 10 -17.76 -17.80 -1.95
N MET A 11 -16.99 -18.81 -2.34
CA MET A 11 -15.53 -18.70 -2.41
C MET A 11 -15.09 -17.88 -3.62
N GLU A 12 -15.76 -18.00 -4.77
CA GLU A 12 -15.54 -17.12 -5.93
C GLU A 12 -15.88 -15.67 -5.60
N LEU A 13 -17.04 -15.38 -4.99
CA LEU A 13 -17.40 -14.02 -4.58
C LEU A 13 -16.43 -13.44 -3.55
N PHE A 14 -15.96 -14.25 -2.59
CA PHE A 14 -14.93 -13.84 -1.63
C PHE A 14 -13.60 -13.54 -2.31
N MET A 15 -13.20 -14.36 -3.29
CA MET A 15 -11.97 -14.14 -4.05
C MET A 15 -12.10 -12.92 -4.97
N GLU A 16 -13.24 -12.71 -5.62
CA GLU A 16 -13.53 -11.50 -6.41
C GLU A 16 -13.50 -10.24 -5.54
N ASP A 17 -14.09 -10.26 -4.35
CA ASP A 17 -13.99 -9.14 -3.39
C ASP A 17 -12.56 -8.97 -2.86
N LEU A 18 -11.85 -10.06 -2.57
CA LEU A 18 -10.48 -10.02 -2.05
C LEU A 18 -9.48 -9.52 -3.10
N PHE A 19 -9.61 -9.95 -4.35
CA PHE A 19 -8.75 -9.52 -5.46
C PHE A 19 -9.17 -8.16 -6.03
N GLY A 20 -10.46 -7.87 -6.14
CA GLY A 20 -10.98 -6.57 -6.56
C GLY A 20 -10.78 -5.46 -5.52
N SER A 21 -10.50 -5.81 -4.26
CA SER A 21 -10.19 -4.85 -3.18
C SER A 21 -8.70 -4.62 -2.94
N LEU A 22 -7.79 -5.36 -3.60
CA LEU A 22 -6.34 -5.18 -3.46
C LEU A 22 -5.85 -3.93 -4.21
N LYS A 23 -6.30 -2.75 -3.77
CA LYS A 23 -5.77 -1.46 -4.22
C LYS A 23 -4.46 -1.18 -3.50
N TRP A 24 -3.40 -1.04 -4.29
CA TRP A 24 -2.14 -0.52 -3.78
C TRP A 24 -2.36 0.92 -3.28
N HIS A 25 -1.68 1.26 -2.20
CA HIS A 25 -1.66 2.62 -1.65
C HIS A 25 -0.21 3.03 -1.37
N CYS A 26 0.00 4.31 -1.13
CA CYS A 26 1.33 4.89 -0.91
C CYS A 26 2.11 4.17 0.21
N GLY A 27 1.41 3.74 1.27
CA GLY A 27 1.98 2.94 2.37
C GLY A 27 2.76 1.70 1.95
N HIS A 28 2.22 0.91 1.02
CA HIS A 28 2.88 -0.28 0.50
C HIS A 28 4.22 0.06 -0.18
N ILE A 29 4.23 1.14 -0.96
CA ILE A 29 5.43 1.61 -1.68
C ILE A 29 6.46 2.16 -0.71
N THR A 30 6.00 2.96 0.26
CA THR A 30 6.84 3.51 1.35
C THR A 30 7.52 2.38 2.13
N ARG A 31 6.77 1.36 2.54
CA ARG A 31 7.30 0.18 3.23
C ARG A 31 8.37 -0.51 2.39
N ARG A 32 8.07 -0.76 1.11
CA ARG A 32 9.00 -1.45 0.22
C ARG A 32 10.32 -0.69 0.07
N LEU A 33 10.25 0.60 -0.21
CA LEU A 33 11.45 1.46 -0.34
C LEU A 33 12.24 1.51 0.97
N ARG A 34 11.56 1.56 2.13
CA ARG A 34 12.23 1.50 3.44
C ARG A 34 13.01 0.20 3.61
N GLU A 35 12.39 -0.93 3.27
CA GLU A 35 12.99 -2.27 3.39
C GLU A 35 14.17 -2.46 2.43
N ASP A 36 14.08 -1.94 1.21
CA ASP A 36 15.19 -1.94 0.24
C ASP A 36 16.40 -1.13 0.76
N LEU A 37 16.15 -0.10 1.59
CA LEU A 37 17.19 0.65 2.31
C LEU A 37 17.61 0.02 3.65
N GLN A 38 17.06 -1.16 4.00
CA GLN A 38 17.32 -1.88 5.26
C GLN A 38 17.05 -1.06 6.53
N LEU A 39 16.08 -0.14 6.46
CA LEU A 39 15.68 0.68 7.60
C LEU A 39 14.52 0.02 8.36
N THR A 40 14.61 0.03 9.69
CA THR A 40 13.44 -0.21 10.55
C THR A 40 12.46 0.97 10.49
N GLN A 41 11.19 0.74 10.85
CA GLN A 41 10.22 1.84 10.95
C GLN A 41 10.69 2.93 11.92
N ALA A 42 11.25 2.55 13.08
CA ALA A 42 11.75 3.51 14.06
C ALA A 42 12.88 4.39 13.50
N GLN A 43 13.80 3.82 12.72
CA GLN A 43 14.87 4.59 12.07
C GLN A 43 14.32 5.58 11.04
N LEU A 44 13.42 5.14 10.15
CA LEU A 44 12.86 6.03 9.14
C LEU A 44 12.00 7.14 9.76
N ALA A 45 11.18 6.83 10.77
CA ALA A 45 10.38 7.82 11.49
C ALA A 45 11.28 8.89 12.14
N LYS A 46 12.38 8.47 12.78
CA LYS A 46 13.37 9.37 13.36
C LYS A 46 14.05 10.25 12.31
N LEU A 47 14.50 9.68 11.19
CA LEU A 47 15.13 10.42 10.09
C LEU A 47 14.17 11.44 9.46
N SER A 48 12.88 11.09 9.38
CA SER A 48 11.84 11.93 8.79
C SER A 48 11.28 12.96 9.77
N GLY A 49 11.69 12.95 11.04
CA GLY A 49 11.18 13.87 12.06
C GLY A 49 9.70 13.69 12.40
N ILE A 50 9.15 12.48 12.25
CA ILE A 50 7.73 12.18 12.50
C ILE A 50 7.55 11.16 13.63
N PRO A 51 6.37 11.10 14.28
CA PRO A 51 6.05 10.03 15.22
C PRO A 51 6.06 8.66 14.54
N LEU A 52 6.56 7.62 15.24
CA LEU A 52 6.54 6.24 14.75
C LEU A 52 5.12 5.77 14.38
N SER A 53 4.12 6.13 15.20
CA SER A 53 2.71 5.80 14.93
C SER A 53 2.17 6.44 13.65
N ALA A 54 2.72 7.59 13.22
CA ALA A 54 2.37 8.19 11.95
C ALA A 54 2.95 7.38 10.77
N LEU A 55 4.20 6.91 10.87
CA LEU A 55 4.78 6.02 9.86
C LEU A 55 4.05 4.67 9.80
N GLN A 56 3.70 4.08 10.94
CA GLN A 56 2.98 2.80 11.00
C GLN A 56 1.63 2.90 10.29
N ARG A 57 0.81 3.91 10.62
CA ARG A 57 -0.46 4.15 9.92
C ARG A 57 -0.26 4.36 8.42
N LEU A 58 0.73 5.16 8.04
CA LEU A 58 1.05 5.37 6.63
C LEU A 58 1.36 4.04 5.93
N GLU A 59 2.23 3.20 6.49
CA GLU A 59 2.62 1.93 5.86
C GLU A 59 1.52 0.88 5.86
N ASP A 60 0.70 0.82 6.92
CA ASP A 60 -0.34 -0.21 7.10
C ASP A 60 -1.58 0.04 6.25
N SER A 61 -2.02 1.28 6.12
CA SER A 61 -3.29 1.62 5.45
C SER A 61 -3.17 2.73 4.40
N GLY A 62 -1.99 3.32 4.23
CA GLY A 62 -1.82 4.52 3.40
C GLY A 62 -2.38 5.77 4.06
N ASP A 63 -2.82 5.69 5.32
CA ASP A 63 -3.39 6.80 6.06
C ASP A 63 -2.29 7.70 6.63
N GLY A 64 -2.29 8.95 6.20
CA GLY A 64 -1.34 9.96 6.64
C GLY A 64 -1.58 11.28 5.92
N SER A 65 -1.14 12.38 6.53
CA SER A 65 -1.15 13.67 5.84
C SER A 65 -0.11 13.68 4.71
N LEU A 66 -0.33 14.51 3.68
CA LEU A 66 0.66 14.72 2.63
C LEU A 66 2.02 15.17 3.18
N SER A 67 2.02 15.97 4.24
CA SER A 67 3.25 16.41 4.93
C SER A 67 4.04 15.22 5.54
N VAL A 68 3.35 14.20 6.06
CA VAL A 68 4.02 12.98 6.54
C VAL A 68 4.64 12.22 5.37
N LEU A 69 3.90 12.05 4.26
CA LEU A 69 4.42 11.37 3.07
C LEU A 69 5.59 12.13 2.43
N ASP A 70 5.54 13.47 2.40
CA ASP A 70 6.65 14.33 1.95
C ASP A 70 7.90 14.14 2.81
N SER A 71 7.74 14.17 4.13
CA SER A 71 8.85 14.01 5.06
C SER A 71 9.53 12.66 4.90
N VAL A 72 8.75 11.60 4.70
CA VAL A 72 9.25 10.24 4.52
C VAL A 72 9.87 10.04 3.14
N SER A 73 9.21 10.48 2.07
CA SER A 73 9.69 10.30 0.69
C SER A 73 11.04 10.96 0.45
N ALA A 74 11.31 12.10 1.09
CA ALA A 74 12.60 12.77 1.06
C ALA A 74 13.75 11.89 1.61
N GLN A 75 13.49 11.08 2.64
CA GLN A 75 14.49 10.15 3.20
C GLN A 75 14.64 8.89 2.34
N LEU A 76 13.62 8.54 1.57
CA LEU A 76 13.59 7.37 0.68
C LEU A 76 14.15 7.66 -0.73
N ARG A 77 14.83 8.80 -0.92
CA ARG A 77 15.42 9.22 -2.20
C ARG A 77 14.40 9.28 -3.34
N THR A 78 13.17 9.68 -3.01
CA THR A 78 12.07 9.83 -3.96
C THR A 78 11.24 11.07 -3.60
N SER A 79 10.07 11.24 -4.20
CA SER A 79 9.14 12.32 -3.91
C SER A 79 7.72 11.79 -3.76
N THR A 80 6.88 12.50 -3.01
CA THR A 80 5.45 12.17 -2.87
C THR A 80 4.73 12.04 -4.21
N PRO A 81 4.89 12.96 -5.19
CA PRO A 81 4.27 12.79 -6.50
C PRO A 81 4.70 11.49 -7.21
N ALA A 82 5.97 11.10 -7.09
CA ALA A 82 6.45 9.86 -7.70
C ALA A 82 5.82 8.61 -7.06
N ILE A 83 5.69 8.58 -5.72
CA ILE A 83 5.01 7.49 -5.02
C ILE A 83 3.53 7.42 -5.43
N LEU A 84 2.83 8.55 -5.44
CA LEU A 84 1.40 8.60 -5.78
C LEU A 84 1.15 8.21 -7.23
N GLU A 85 2.02 8.66 -8.15
CA GLU A 85 1.94 8.29 -9.56
C GLU A 85 2.21 6.79 -9.76
N TYR A 86 3.20 6.23 -9.07
CA TYR A 86 3.49 4.81 -9.15
C TYR A 86 2.31 3.96 -8.66
N VAL A 87 1.69 4.34 -7.54
CA VAL A 87 0.45 3.72 -7.04
C VAL A 87 -0.67 3.79 -8.07
N ARG A 88 -0.86 4.95 -8.70
CA ARG A 88 -1.87 5.14 -9.76
C ARG A 88 -1.62 4.18 -10.92
N LEU A 89 -0.39 4.09 -11.40
CA LEU A 89 -0.01 3.22 -12.53
C LEU A 89 -0.19 1.74 -12.20
N ILE A 90 0.19 1.29 -11.00
CA ILE A 90 -0.04 -0.10 -10.58
C ILE A 90 -1.53 -0.40 -10.55
N ASN A 91 -2.33 0.45 -9.91
CA ASN A 91 -3.76 0.22 -9.78
C ASN A 91 -4.47 0.21 -11.14
N VAL A 92 -4.11 1.11 -12.06
CA VAL A 92 -4.64 1.10 -13.45
C VAL A 92 -4.27 -0.19 -14.17
N ARG A 93 -3.02 -0.64 -14.02
CA ARG A 93 -2.55 -1.87 -14.66
C ARG A 93 -3.26 -3.11 -14.11
N MET A 94 -3.51 -3.18 -12.79
CA MET A 94 -4.24 -4.29 -12.18
C MET A 94 -5.68 -4.37 -12.69
N SER A 95 -6.38 -3.24 -12.83
CA SER A 95 -7.73 -3.20 -13.38
C SER A 95 -7.83 -3.64 -14.85
N GLN A 96 -6.73 -3.66 -15.61
CA GLN A 96 -6.73 -4.15 -17.00
C GLN A 96 -6.66 -5.68 -17.12
N TYR A 97 -6.43 -6.40 -16.02
CA TYR A 97 -6.41 -7.86 -15.98
C TYR A 97 -7.70 -8.46 -15.36
N GLU A 98 -8.68 -7.62 -15.03
CA GLU A 98 -9.97 -8.01 -14.46
C GLU A 98 -11.08 -8.19 -15.54
N THR A 99 -10.73 -8.14 -16.83
CA THR A 99 -11.60 -8.44 -17.98
C THR A 99 -11.27 -9.77 -18.63
#